data_AF-A0A2E5JXR9-F1
#
_entry.id   AF-A0A2E5JXR9-F1
#
_cell.length_a   1.000
_cell.length_b   1.000
_cell.length_c   1.000
_cell.angle_alpha   90.00
_cell.angle_beta   90.00
_cell.angle_gamma   90.00
#
_symmetry.space_group_name_H-M   'P 1'
#
loop_
_entity.id
_entity.type
_entity.pdbx_description
1 polymer ?
#
loop_
_entity_poly.entity_id
_entity_poly.type
_entity_poly.pdbx_seq_one_letter_code
_entity_poly.pdbx_strand_id
1 'polypeptide(L)'
;MDLAGVFLPPSLNRKYPDAGIEWSWYWVFPSQNTSIDPRSRFERRHHVSSSPYQKAIRNAGKKAGINKSAFTHMLWHSFVTHLLDQGRGIRTV
;
A
#
# COMPACT_ATOMS: atom_id res chain seq x y z
N MET A 1 -16.01 10.24 -18.89
CA MET A 1 -14.60 10.68 -18.93
C MET A 1 -13.81 9.49 -18.44
N ASP A 2 -13.37 8.63 -19.36
CA ASP A 2 -12.79 7.33 -19.01
C ASP A 2 -11.37 7.55 -18.49
N LEU A 3 -11.12 7.14 -17.25
CA LEU A 3 -9.80 7.20 -16.63
C LEU A 3 -8.84 6.27 -17.37
N ALA A 4 -7.57 6.69 -17.52
CA ALA A 4 -6.57 5.99 -18.32
C ALA A 4 -5.99 4.70 -17.67
N GLY A 5 -6.82 3.98 -16.91
CA GLY A 5 -6.43 2.77 -16.16
C GLY A 5 -5.50 3.04 -14.98
N VAL A 6 -4.87 1.98 -14.46
CA VAL A 6 -3.81 2.06 -13.46
C VAL A 6 -2.43 2.34 -14.06
N PHE A 7 -1.54 2.87 -13.24
CA PHE A 7 -0.14 2.99 -13.60
C PHE A 7 0.52 1.60 -13.68
N LEU A 8 1.17 1.31 -14.81
CA LEU A 8 2.04 0.16 -14.98
C LEU A 8 3.48 0.61 -15.28
N PRO A 9 4.50 -0.08 -14.73
CA PRO A 9 5.88 0.12 -15.16
C PRO A 9 6.04 -0.03 -16.68
N PRO A 10 6.90 0.76 -17.35
CA PRO A 10 7.00 0.75 -18.82
C PRO A 10 7.28 -0.63 -19.42
N SER A 11 8.11 -1.43 -18.77
CA SER A 11 8.43 -2.80 -19.21
C SER A 11 7.22 -3.72 -19.18
N LEU A 12 6.38 -3.58 -18.14
CA LEU A 12 5.16 -4.36 -17.98
C LEU A 12 4.07 -3.91 -18.96
N ASN A 13 3.90 -2.60 -19.12
CA ASN A 13 2.97 -2.01 -20.07
C ASN A 13 3.29 -2.40 -21.52
N ARG A 14 4.58 -2.54 -21.87
CA ARG A 14 5.00 -3.04 -23.20
C ARG A 14 4.65 -4.50 -23.41
N LYS A 15 4.73 -5.31 -22.35
CA LYS A 15 4.44 -6.75 -22.42
C LYS A 15 2.94 -7.03 -22.42
N TYR A 16 2.17 -6.25 -21.67
CA TYR A 16 0.72 -6.38 -21.54
C TYR A 16 0.08 -4.98 -21.66
N PRO A 17 -0.29 -4.55 -22.88
CA PRO A 17 -0.79 -3.19 -23.12
C PRO A 17 -2.15 -2.94 -22.46
N ASP A 18 -3.02 -3.95 -22.40
CA ASP A 18 -4.38 -3.83 -21.85
C ASP A 18 -4.45 -4.08 -20.33
N ALA A 19 -3.36 -4.55 -19.71
CA ALA A 19 -3.33 -4.83 -18.28
C ALA A 19 -3.69 -3.60 -17.42
N GLY A 20 -3.44 -2.38 -17.91
CA GLY A 20 -3.75 -1.16 -17.16
C GLY A 20 -5.25 -0.92 -16.98
N ILE A 21 -6.11 -1.48 -17.82
CA ILE A 21 -7.58 -1.34 -17.75
C ILE A 21 -8.27 -2.61 -17.25
N GLU A 22 -7.53 -3.71 -17.09
CA GLU A 22 -8.03 -4.94 -16.50
C GLU A 22 -8.24 -4.78 -14.99
N TRP A 23 -9.40 -5.23 -14.50
CA TRP A 23 -9.79 -5.11 -13.09
C TRP A 23 -8.77 -5.73 -12.12
N SER A 24 -8.12 -6.83 -12.51
CA SER A 24 -7.10 -7.54 -11.72
C SER A 24 -5.89 -6.69 -11.34
N TRP A 25 -5.60 -5.62 -12.09
CA TRP A 25 -4.48 -4.72 -11.86
C TRP A 25 -4.86 -3.49 -11.04
N TYR A 26 -6.13 -3.31 -10.72
CA TYR A 26 -6.57 -2.19 -9.87
C TYR A 26 -6.07 -2.34 -8.44
N TRP A 27 -5.77 -1.21 -7.81
CA TRP A 27 -5.37 -1.16 -6.42
C TRP A 27 -6.49 -1.68 -5.52
N VAL A 28 -6.16 -2.62 -4.62
CA VAL A 28 -7.08 -3.10 -3.56
C VAL A 28 -7.52 -1.96 -2.63
N PHE A 29 -6.60 -1.01 -2.37
CA PHE A 29 -6.87 0.21 -1.61
C PHE A 29 -6.69 1.44 -2.51
N PRO A 30 -7.68 1.75 -3.35
CA PRO A 30 -7.59 2.88 -4.25
C PRO A 30 -7.80 4.19 -3.48
N SER A 31 -7.10 5.24 -3.90
CA SER A 31 -7.34 6.60 -3.43
C SER A 31 -8.77 7.02 -3.75
N GLN A 32 -9.37 7.83 -2.87
CA GLN A 32 -10.69 8.42 -3.11
C GLN A 32 -10.65 9.35 -4.33
N ASN A 33 -9.55 10.10 -4.48
CA ASN A 33 -9.35 11.07 -5.55
C ASN A 33 -8.39 10.52 -6.61
N THR A 34 -8.62 10.93 -7.85
CA THR A 34 -7.69 10.77 -8.98
C THR A 34 -6.56 11.79 -8.89
N SER A 35 -5.45 11.50 -9.55
CA SER A 35 -4.30 12.40 -9.64
C SER A 35 -3.71 12.34 -11.04
N ILE A 36 -3.06 13.42 -11.45
CA ILE A 36 -2.34 13.49 -12.71
C ILE A 36 -0.95 12.90 -12.47
N ASP A 37 -0.62 11.83 -13.18
CA ASP A 37 0.72 11.26 -13.13
C ASP A 37 1.73 12.27 -13.71
N PRO A 38 2.75 12.72 -12.95
CA PRO A 38 3.69 13.73 -13.43
C PRO A 38 4.54 13.25 -14.62
N ARG A 39 4.66 11.93 -14.83
CA ARG A 39 5.46 11.36 -15.93
C ARG A 39 4.67 11.26 -17.22
N SER A 40 3.44 10.76 -17.15
CA SER A 40 2.60 10.49 -18.33
C SER A 40 1.55 11.57 -18.60
N ARG A 41 1.32 12.48 -17.64
CA ARG A 41 0.26 13.51 -17.64
C ARG A 41 -1.17 12.95 -17.75
N PHE A 42 -1.34 11.64 -17.62
CA PHE A 42 -2.66 11.03 -17.59
C PHE A 42 -3.29 11.14 -16.20
N GLU A 43 -4.59 11.43 -16.18
CA GLU A 43 -5.39 11.34 -14.98
C GLU A 43 -5.68 9.86 -14.66
N ARG A 44 -5.25 9.42 -13.48
CA ARG A 44 -5.37 8.03 -13.03
C ARG A 44 -5.70 7.96 -11.55
N ARG A 45 -6.23 6.81 -11.14
CA ARG A 45 -6.43 6.50 -9.72
C ARG A 45 -5.22 5.76 -9.17
N HIS A 46 -4.56 6.35 -8.19
CA HIS A 46 -3.44 5.75 -7.48
C HIS A 46 -3.90 5.05 -6.21
N HIS A 47 -3.04 4.21 -5.61
CA HIS A 47 -3.26 3.73 -4.25
C HIS A 47 -3.30 4.87 -3.23
N VAL A 48 -3.95 4.62 -2.09
CA VAL A 48 -3.93 5.54 -0.94
C VAL A 48 -2.48 5.79 -0.51
N SER A 49 -2.15 7.06 -0.24
CA SER A 49 -0.84 7.44 0.30
C SER A 49 -0.53 6.72 1.61
N SER A 50 0.75 6.47 1.89
CA SER A 50 1.20 5.86 3.16
C SER A 50 0.94 6.76 4.38
N SER A 51 0.85 8.08 4.20
CA SER A 51 0.74 9.05 5.30
C SER A 51 -0.55 8.89 6.14
N PRO A 52 -1.76 8.77 5.55
CA PRO A 52 -2.98 8.43 6.28
C PRO A 52 -2.83 7.22 7.21
N TYR A 53 -2.26 6.12 6.72
CA TYR A 53 -2.08 4.90 7.53
C TYR A 53 -1.13 5.14 8.71
N GLN A 54 0.01 5.80 8.47
CA GLN A 54 0.96 6.12 9.53
C GLN A 54 0.34 7.03 10.61
N LYS A 55 -0.44 8.03 10.20
CA LYS A 55 -1.16 8.92 11.13
C LYS A 55 -2.21 8.16 11.93
N ALA A 56 -2.98 7.28 11.28
CA ALA A 56 -4.00 6.47 11.92
C ALA A 56 -3.40 5.56 13.00
N ILE A 57 -2.31 4.83 12.68
CA ILE A 57 -1.62 3.96 13.65
C ILE A 57 -1.06 4.75 14.83
N ARG A 58 -0.42 5.90 14.57
CA ARG A 58 0.11 6.76 15.64
C ARG A 58 -1.00 7.24 16.57
N ASN A 59 -2.12 7.68 16.01
CA ASN A 59 -3.26 8.17 16.78
C ASN A 59 -3.93 7.04 17.57
N ALA A 60 -4.04 5.84 16.99
CA ALA A 60 -4.54 4.65 17.68
C ALA A 60 -3.64 4.27 18.87
N GLY A 61 -2.31 4.27 18.67
CA GLY A 61 -1.36 4.00 19.76
C GLY A 61 -1.47 4.99 20.91
N LYS A 62 -1.64 6.29 20.62
CA LYS A 62 -1.91 7.31 21.64
C LYS A 62 -3.21 7.06 22.40
N LYS A 63 -4.30 6.76 21.69
CA LYS A 63 -5.61 6.46 22.30
C LYS A 63 -5.58 5.19 23.16
N ALA A 64 -4.76 4.22 22.80
CA ALA A 64 -4.56 2.99 23.56
C ALA A 64 -3.61 3.15 24.77
N GLY A 65 -3.09 4.35 25.03
CA GLY A 65 -2.17 4.59 26.15
C GLY A 65 -0.77 3.96 25.96
N ILE A 66 -0.37 3.67 24.72
CA ILE A 66 0.95 3.10 24.44
C ILE A 66 2.00 4.20 24.57
N ASN A 67 2.82 4.12 25.61
CA ASN A 67 3.89 5.10 25.89
C ASN A 67 5.03 5.06 24.86
N LYS A 68 5.21 3.93 24.15
CA LYS A 68 6.17 3.80 23.05
C LYS A 68 5.58 4.39 21.77
N SER A 69 6.44 4.89 20.88
CA SER A 69 5.95 5.31 19.56
C SER A 69 5.30 4.14 18.83
N ALA A 70 4.17 4.37 18.16
CA ALA A 70 3.52 3.37 17.31
C ALA A 70 3.60 3.80 15.84
N PHE A 71 4.21 2.97 15.00
CA PHE A 71 4.28 3.16 13.54
C PHE A 71 3.94 1.86 12.81
N THR A 72 3.57 1.97 11.53
CA THR A 72 3.22 0.83 10.68
C THR A 72 4.30 -0.26 10.66
N HIS A 73 5.59 0.11 10.59
CA HIS A 73 6.69 -0.88 10.57
C HIS A 73 6.79 -1.68 11.86
N MET A 74 6.42 -1.10 13.02
CA MET A 74 6.45 -1.82 14.28
C MET A 74 5.45 -2.96 14.32
N LEU A 75 4.29 -2.80 13.67
CA LEU A 75 3.29 -3.88 13.57
C LEU A 75 3.89 -5.10 12.87
N TRP A 76 4.66 -4.89 11.81
CA TRP A 76 5.35 -5.97 11.11
C TRP A 76 6.41 -6.64 11.98
N HIS A 77 7.21 -5.86 12.71
CA HIS A 77 8.17 -6.42 13.67
C HIS A 77 7.48 -7.25 14.75
N SER A 78 6.41 -6.73 15.36
CA SER A 78 5.64 -7.47 16.35
C SER A 78 5.06 -8.77 15.77
N PHE A 79 4.53 -8.73 14.54
CA PHE A 79 4.03 -9.93 13.86
C PHE A 79 5.13 -10.99 13.72
N VAL A 80 6.30 -10.62 13.19
CA VAL A 80 7.46 -11.53 13.06
C VAL A 80 7.90 -12.08 14.42
N THR A 81 8.04 -11.21 15.43
CA THR A 81 8.39 -11.64 16.79
C THR A 81 7.38 -12.64 17.35
N HIS A 82 6.09 -12.40 17.18
CA HIS A 82 5.05 -13.34 17.64
C HIS A 82 5.06 -14.67 16.87
N LEU A 83 5.38 -14.66 15.57
CA LEU A 83 5.55 -15.90 14.83
C LEU A 83 6.74 -16.72 15.35
N LEU A 84 7.86 -16.06 15.67
CA LEU A 84 9.04 -16.72 16.25
C LEU A 84 8.74 -17.25 17.67
N ASP A 85 8.02 -16.47 18.49
CA ASP A 85 7.62 -16.86 19.85
C ASP A 85 6.70 -18.09 19.85
N GLN A 86 5.86 -18.24 18.82
CA GLN A 86 5.04 -19.45 18.58
C GLN A 86 5.83 -20.65 18.04
N GLY A 87 7.16 -20.58 17.99
CA GLY A 87 8.02 -21.67 17.55
C GLY A 87 8.08 -21.84 16.04
N ARG A 88 7.62 -20.86 15.24
CA ARG A 88 7.88 -20.91 13.79
C ARG A 88 9.37 -20.71 13.56
N GLY A 89 9.98 -21.62 12.81
CA GLY A 89 11.40 -21.52 12.49
C GLY A 89 11.70 -20.26 11.67
N ILE A 90 12.87 -19.66 11.87
CA ILE A 90 13.28 -18.44 11.15
C ILE A 90 13.28 -18.56 9.61
N ARG A 91 13.31 -19.79 9.10
CA ARG A 91 13.19 -20.09 7.66
C ARG A 91 11.77 -20.00 7.10
N THR A 92 10.78 -19.81 7.97
CA THR A 92 9.34 -19.81 7.65
C THR A 92 8.63 -18.50 7.98
N VAL A 93 9.37 -17.51 8.52
CA VAL A 93 8.87 -16.19 8.91
C VAL A 93 9.39 -15.12 7.95
#